data_AF-A0A7I7Q7W4-F1
#
_entry.id   AF-A0A7I7Q7W4-F1
#
_cell.length_a   1.000
_cell.length_b   1.000
_cell.length_c   1.000
_cell.angle_alpha   90.00
_cell.angle_beta   90.00
_cell.angle_gamma   90.00
#
_symmetry.space_group_name_H-M   'P 1'
#
loop_
_entity.id
_entity.type
_entity.pdbx_description
1 polymer ?
#
loop_
_entity_poly.entity_id
_entity_poly.type
_entity_poly.pdbx_seq_one_letter_code
_entity_poly.pdbx_strand_id
1 'polypeptide(L)'
;MRRALEEGDALANKAIQQEQTGKKLLQQLENSQPGEPEYQEALQAFVKAGREHIAYEQDVVWPKFEAAVSHEELEKLGQQLRQAKKIAPTRPHPDTPPKSIVLKTIGMLTATIDHVRDALTGRAAKNPPDPQTR
;
A
#
# COMPACT_ATOMS: atom_id res chain seq x y z
N MET A 1 1.65 10.92 -11.28
CA MET A 1 0.35 11.57 -11.03
C MET A 1 0.47 13.06 -10.71
N ARG A 2 1.08 13.49 -9.58
CA ARG A 2 1.20 14.92 -9.21
C ARG A 2 1.78 15.83 -10.31
N ARG A 3 2.70 15.31 -11.13
CA ARG A 3 3.32 16.03 -12.25
C ARG A 3 2.59 15.86 -13.59
N ALA A 4 1.66 14.90 -13.67
CA ALA A 4 1.04 14.47 -14.93
C ALA A 4 -0.41 14.95 -15.08
N LEU A 5 -1.06 15.37 -14.00
CA LEU A 5 -2.45 15.83 -13.98
C LEU A 5 -2.53 17.19 -13.30
N GLU A 6 -3.41 18.05 -13.80
CA GLU A 6 -3.69 19.37 -13.22
C GLU A 6 -4.21 19.23 -11.78
N GLU A 7 -5.15 18.30 -11.55
CA GLU A 7 -5.66 17.94 -10.22
C GLU A 7 -4.79 16.89 -9.49
N GLY A 8 -3.57 16.64 -9.95
CA GLY A 8 -2.73 15.53 -9.50
C GLY A 8 -2.37 15.58 -8.01
N ASP A 9 -2.23 16.77 -7.42
CA ASP A 9 -1.98 16.91 -5.99
C ASP A 9 -3.21 16.55 -5.15
N ALA A 10 -4.40 16.98 -5.56
CA ALA A 10 -5.64 16.67 -4.87
C ALA A 10 -5.90 15.16 -4.88
N LEU A 11 -5.72 14.53 -6.05
CA LEU A 11 -5.87 13.08 -6.20
C LEU A 11 -4.92 12.31 -5.28
N ALA A 12 -3.66 12.76 -5.20
CA ALA A 12 -2.60 12.12 -4.41
C ALA A 12 -2.87 12.25 -2.92
N ASN A 13 -3.25 13.45 -2.49
CA ASN A 13 -3.49 13.72 -1.07
C ASN A 13 -4.67 12.90 -0.56
N LYS A 14 -5.74 12.76 -1.36
CA LYS A 14 -6.88 11.90 -1.00
C LYS A 14 -6.49 10.43 -0.92
N ALA A 15 -5.74 9.90 -1.88
CA ALA A 15 -5.26 8.51 -1.83
C ALA A 15 -4.39 8.25 -0.58
N ILE A 16 -3.45 9.16 -0.28
CA ILE A 16 -2.58 9.08 0.91
C ILE A 16 -3.42 9.13 2.19
N GLN A 17 -4.46 9.96 2.27
CA GLN A 17 -5.35 10.01 3.43
C GLN A 17 -6.12 8.69 3.62
N GLN A 18 -6.63 8.09 2.55
CA GLN A 18 -7.29 6.77 2.60
C GLN A 18 -6.31 5.68 3.08
N GLU A 19 -5.08 5.67 2.54
CA GLU A 19 -4.03 4.72 2.95
C GLU A 19 -3.68 4.87 4.44
N GLN A 20 -3.55 6.11 4.93
CA GLN A 20 -3.28 6.38 6.34
C GLN A 20 -4.40 5.89 7.27
N THR A 21 -5.65 6.05 6.86
CA THR A 21 -6.80 5.48 7.58
C THR A 21 -6.71 3.96 7.61
N GLY A 22 -6.42 3.32 6.47
CA GLY A 22 -6.23 1.87 6.39
C GLY A 22 -5.10 1.35 7.29
N LYS A 23 -3.95 2.04 7.32
CA LYS A 23 -2.81 1.69 8.18
C LYS A 23 -3.15 1.73 9.67
N LYS A 24 -3.91 2.73 10.11
CA LYS A 24 -4.37 2.82 11.51
C LYS A 24 -5.28 1.65 11.89
N LEU A 25 -6.20 1.28 11.01
CA LEU A 25 -7.10 0.13 11.21
C LEU A 25 -6.33 -1.19 11.25
N LEU A 26 -5.34 -1.37 10.36
CA LEU A 26 -4.45 -2.54 10.41
C LEU A 26 -3.63 -2.59 11.69
N GLN A 27 -3.15 -1.45 12.19
CA GLN A 27 -2.45 -1.39 13.49
C GLN A 27 -3.38 -1.78 14.64
N GLN A 28 -4.64 -1.37 14.62
CA GLN A 28 -5.63 -1.80 15.62
C GLN A 28 -5.88 -3.31 15.56
N LEU A 29 -5.95 -3.90 14.37
CA LEU A 29 -6.03 -5.36 14.20
C LEU A 29 -4.79 -6.09 14.72
N GLU A 30 -3.60 -5.51 14.58
CA GLU A 30 -2.36 -6.08 15.12
C GLU A 30 -2.29 -5.97 16.65
N ASN A 31 -2.92 -4.94 17.23
CA ASN A 31 -2.94 -4.68 18.67
C ASN A 31 -4.09 -5.40 19.42
N SER A 32 -4.99 -6.08 18.70
CA SER A 32 -6.16 -6.78 19.26
C SER A 32 -6.21 -8.24 18.79
N GLN A 33 -7.13 -9.03 19.34
CA GLN A 33 -7.26 -10.46 19.03
C GLN A 33 -8.62 -10.82 18.41
N PRO A 34 -8.66 -11.81 17.49
CA PRO A 34 -9.92 -12.34 16.98
C PRO A 34 -10.87 -12.76 18.10
N GLY A 35 -12.08 -12.22 18.10
CA GLY A 35 -13.11 -12.46 19.12
C GLY A 35 -13.32 -11.27 20.04
N GLU A 36 -12.39 -10.32 20.09
CA GLU A 36 -12.57 -9.04 20.78
C GLU A 36 -13.46 -8.10 19.95
N PRO A 37 -14.36 -7.31 20.58
CA PRO A 37 -15.17 -6.31 19.89
C PRO A 37 -14.33 -5.34 19.05
N GLU A 38 -13.21 -4.87 19.60
CA GLU A 38 -12.30 -3.92 18.97
C GLU A 38 -11.70 -4.50 17.67
N TYR A 39 -11.37 -5.79 17.66
CA TYR A 39 -10.88 -6.49 16.47
C TYR A 39 -11.95 -6.54 15.38
N GLN A 40 -13.20 -6.85 15.75
CA GLN A 40 -14.30 -6.96 14.80
C GLN A 40 -14.65 -5.59 14.19
N GLU A 41 -14.68 -4.55 15.01
CA GLU A 41 -14.91 -3.17 14.55
C GLU A 41 -13.81 -2.70 13.60
N ALA A 42 -12.54 -2.90 13.97
CA ALA A 42 -11.41 -2.56 13.13
C ALA A 42 -11.41 -3.33 11.80
N LEU A 43 -11.79 -4.62 11.81
CA LEU A 43 -11.86 -5.44 10.61
C LEU A 43 -12.94 -4.95 9.64
N GLN A 44 -14.15 -4.69 10.15
CA GLN A 44 -15.25 -4.17 9.33
C GLN A 44 -14.90 -2.81 8.72
N ALA A 45 -14.34 -1.92 9.53
CA ALA A 45 -13.90 -0.61 9.07
C ALA A 45 -12.77 -0.73 8.03
N PHE A 46 -11.81 -1.64 8.22
CA PHE A 46 -10.72 -1.87 7.28
C PHE A 46 -11.22 -2.40 5.94
N VAL A 47 -12.12 -3.38 5.95
CA VAL A 47 -12.71 -3.93 4.72
C VAL A 47 -13.46 -2.85 3.95
N LYS A 48 -14.24 -2.01 4.65
CA LYS A 48 -14.94 -0.87 4.03
C LYS A 48 -13.95 0.12 3.42
N ALA A 49 -12.99 0.61 4.21
CA ALA A 49 -12.00 1.59 3.76
C ALA A 49 -11.15 1.06 2.59
N GLY A 50 -10.76 -0.21 2.63
CA GLY A 50 -10.03 -0.86 1.55
C GLY A 50 -10.82 -0.93 0.24
N ARG A 51 -12.11 -1.29 0.30
CA ARG A 51 -12.99 -1.27 -0.88
C ARG A 51 -13.16 0.13 -1.46
N GLU A 52 -13.37 1.13 -0.61
CA GLU A 52 -13.49 2.53 -1.01
C GLU A 52 -12.19 3.07 -1.62
N HIS A 53 -11.03 2.65 -1.10
CA HIS A 53 -9.73 3.01 -1.65
C HIS A 53 -9.49 2.38 -3.02
N ILE A 54 -9.74 1.07 -3.17
CA ILE A 54 -9.62 0.36 -4.45
C ILE A 54 -10.53 0.99 -5.51
N ALA A 55 -11.80 1.24 -5.17
CA ALA A 55 -12.76 1.87 -6.09
C ALA A 55 -12.29 3.27 -6.50
N TYR A 56 -11.81 4.07 -5.55
CA TYR A 56 -11.27 5.40 -5.86
C TYR A 56 -10.07 5.33 -6.82
N GLU A 57 -9.14 4.39 -6.62
CA GLU A 57 -8.02 4.22 -7.53
C GLU A 57 -8.46 3.75 -8.92
N GLN A 58 -9.32 2.73 -8.99
CA GLN A 58 -9.76 2.12 -10.25
C GLN A 58 -10.67 3.03 -11.08
N ASP A 59 -11.60 3.73 -10.45
CA ASP A 59 -12.64 4.48 -11.16
C ASP A 59 -12.25 5.93 -11.41
N VAL A 60 -11.32 6.47 -10.60
CA VAL A 60 -10.93 7.89 -10.67
C VAL A 60 -9.48 8.07 -11.05
N VAL A 61 -8.55 7.42 -10.34
CA VAL A 61 -7.13 7.74 -10.47
C VAL A 61 -6.51 7.12 -11.72
N TRP A 62 -6.67 5.80 -11.92
CA TRP A 62 -6.03 5.09 -13.01
C TRP A 62 -6.48 5.54 -14.40
N PRO A 63 -7.78 5.76 -14.68
CA PRO A 63 -8.21 6.22 -16.00
C PRO A 63 -7.63 7.58 -16.35
N LYS A 64 -7.57 8.51 -15.38
CA LYS A 64 -6.96 9.83 -15.57
C LYS A 64 -5.46 9.72 -15.79
N PHE A 65 -4.78 8.90 -14.99
CA PHE A 65 -3.33 8.77 -15.08
C PHE A 65 -2.88 8.08 -16.37
N GLU A 66 -3.60 7.04 -16.81
CA GLU A 66 -3.35 6.35 -18.08
C GLU A 66 -3.55 7.29 -19.29
N ALA A 67 -4.58 8.13 -19.26
CA ALA A 67 -4.84 9.10 -20.33
C ALA A 67 -3.77 10.20 -20.44
N ALA A 68 -3.02 10.47 -19.37
CA ALA A 68 -2.08 11.59 -19.28
C ALA A 68 -0.60 11.21 -19.41
N VAL A 69 -0.28 9.92 -19.46
CA VAL A 69 1.10 9.41 -19.46
C VAL A 69 1.31 8.47 -20.64
N SER A 70 2.47 8.55 -21.27
CA SER A 70 2.78 7.68 -22.41
C SER A 70 2.89 6.21 -21.98
N HIS A 71 2.59 5.30 -22.90
CA HIS A 71 2.68 3.86 -22.63
C HIS A 71 4.08 3.43 -22.16
N GLU A 72 5.15 3.93 -22.79
CA GLU A 72 6.54 3.67 -22.42
C GLU A 72 6.84 4.11 -20.97
N GLU A 73 6.35 5.29 -20.57
CA GLU A 73 6.49 5.76 -19.20
C GLU A 73 5.70 4.91 -18.20
N LEU A 74 4.50 4.44 -18.56
CA LEU A 74 3.72 3.53 -17.72
C LEU A 74 4.43 2.18 -17.53
N GLU A 75 5.02 1.61 -18.58
CA GLU A 75 5.82 0.38 -18.48
C GLU A 75 7.02 0.55 -17.55
N LYS A 76 7.75 1.67 -17.69
CA LYS A 76 8.88 2.02 -16.83
C LYS A 76 8.45 2.17 -15.37
N LEU A 77 7.35 2.87 -15.11
CA LEU A 77 6.79 3.02 -13.76
C LEU A 77 6.36 1.65 -13.18
N GLY A 78 5.76 0.78 -14.00
CA GLY A 78 5.40 -0.58 -13.60
C GLY A 78 6.61 -1.43 -13.22
N GLN A 79 7.71 -1.34 -13.97
CA GLN A 79 8.97 -2.00 -13.62
C GLN A 79 9.54 -1.50 -12.28
N GLN A 80 9.55 -0.18 -12.08
CA GLN A 80 9.98 0.43 -10.83
C GLN A 80 9.13 -0.03 -9.64
N LEU A 81 7.79 -0.08 -9.81
CA LEU A 81 6.88 -0.56 -8.77
C LEU A 81 7.12 -2.04 -8.42
N ARG A 82 7.34 -2.91 -9.42
CA ARG A 82 7.68 -4.32 -9.18
C ARG A 82 8.97 -4.49 -8.38
N GLN A 83 9.99 -3.68 -8.66
CA GLN A 83 11.23 -3.70 -7.89
C GLN A 83 11.04 -3.18 -6.46
N ALA A 84 10.29 -2.08 -6.30
CA ALA A 84 9.99 -1.51 -4.99
C ALA A 84 9.20 -2.49 -4.09
N LYS A 85 8.26 -3.26 -4.66
CA LYS A 85 7.47 -4.26 -3.91
C LYS A 85 8.34 -5.34 -3.26
N LYS A 86 9.45 -5.74 -3.90
CA LYS A 86 10.36 -6.78 -3.37
C LYS A 86 11.09 -6.37 -2.10
N ILE A 87 11.23 -5.06 -1.86
CA ILE A 87 11.97 -4.49 -0.72
C ILE A 87 11.04 -3.81 0.30
N ALA A 88 9.72 -3.83 0.06
CA ALA A 88 8.75 -3.21 0.95
C ALA A 88 8.57 -4.02 2.24
N PRO A 89 8.33 -3.37 3.40
CA PRO A 89 7.92 -4.04 4.64
C PRO A 89 6.58 -4.80 4.47
N THR A 90 6.40 -5.89 5.22
CA THR A 90 5.18 -6.72 5.15
C THR A 90 4.14 -6.40 6.23
N ARG A 91 4.50 -5.63 7.27
CA ARG A 91 3.56 -5.15 8.31
C ARG A 91 3.24 -3.65 8.20
N PRO A 92 2.13 -3.21 8.79
CA PRO A 92 1.75 -1.79 8.83
C PRO A 92 2.75 -0.98 9.67
N HIS A 93 3.17 0.16 9.14
CA HIS A 93 3.97 1.13 9.88
C HIS A 93 3.29 2.50 9.79
N PRO A 94 2.33 2.80 10.68
CA PRO A 94 1.53 4.03 10.62
C PRO A 94 2.36 5.31 10.78
N ASP A 95 3.50 5.26 11.46
CA ASP A 95 4.36 6.42 11.72
C ASP A 95 5.39 6.72 10.61
N THR A 96 5.38 5.96 9.51
CA THR A 96 6.30 6.22 8.39
C THR A 96 5.79 7.40 7.56
N PRO A 97 6.56 8.51 7.42
CA PRO A 97 6.14 9.65 6.61
C PRO A 97 5.89 9.22 5.15
N PRO A 98 4.88 9.78 4.45
CA PRO A 98 4.58 9.46 3.05
C PRO A 98 5.64 9.99 2.04
N LYS A 99 6.87 10.25 2.48
CA LYS A 99 7.95 10.77 1.62
C LYS A 99 8.76 9.62 1.04
N SER A 100 8.76 9.55 -0.30
CA SER A 100 9.57 8.69 -1.18
C SER A 100 11.07 8.53 -0.81
N ILE A 101 11.63 9.39 0.03
CA ILE A 101 13.06 9.38 0.43
C ILE A 101 13.33 8.50 1.67
N VAL A 102 12.34 8.23 2.53
CA VAL A 102 12.56 7.39 3.73
C VAL A 102 12.63 5.90 3.40
N LEU A 103 12.10 5.50 2.24
CA LEU A 103 12.26 4.16 1.65
C LEU A 103 13.73 3.78 1.39
N LYS A 104 14.66 4.74 1.32
CA LYS A 104 16.07 4.45 1.05
C LYS A 104 16.95 4.25 2.29
N THR A 105 16.52 4.66 3.48
CA THR A 105 17.43 4.69 4.65
C THR A 105 16.86 4.11 5.93
N ILE A 106 15.54 4.12 6.14
CA ILE A 106 14.93 3.54 7.36
C ILE A 106 14.18 2.24 7.03
N GLY A 107 13.63 2.10 5.82
CA GLY A 107 12.88 0.91 5.40
C GLY A 107 13.70 -0.38 5.27
N MET A 108 15.03 -0.30 5.16
CA MET A 108 15.88 -1.46 4.89
C MET A 108 16.18 -2.31 6.15
N LEU A 109 16.06 -1.75 7.36
CA LEU A 109 16.31 -2.49 8.61
C LEU A 109 15.04 -3.17 9.17
N THR A 110 13.86 -2.57 8.99
CA THR A 110 12.61 -3.16 9.52
C THR A 110 12.04 -4.23 8.60
N ALA A 111 12.12 -4.03 7.27
CA ALA A 111 11.62 -5.01 6.30
C ALA A 111 12.30 -6.38 6.48
N THR A 112 13.61 -6.41 6.77
CA THR A 112 14.34 -7.67 6.96
C THR A 112 13.89 -8.44 8.20
N ILE A 113 13.59 -7.76 9.32
CA ILE A 113 13.08 -8.40 10.54
C ILE A 113 11.69 -8.99 10.29
N ASP A 114 10.83 -8.26 9.60
CA ASP A 114 9.48 -8.70 9.25
C ASP A 114 9.49 -9.94 8.35
N HIS A 115 10.32 -9.93 7.29
CA HIS A 115 10.48 -11.06 6.39
C HIS A 115 11.04 -12.30 7.10
N VAL A 116 11.99 -12.14 8.03
CA VAL A 116 12.51 -13.24 8.86
C VAL A 116 11.41 -13.82 9.75
N ARG A 117 10.60 -12.98 10.40
CA ARG A 117 9.47 -13.44 11.22
C ARG A 117 8.38 -14.12 10.38
N ASP A 118 8.13 -13.63 9.17
CA ASP A 118 7.14 -14.22 8.26
C ASP A 118 7.60 -15.57 7.70
N ALA A 119 8.92 -15.76 7.53
CA ALA A 119 9.52 -17.05 7.22
C ALA A 119 9.37 -18.04 8.40
N LEU A 120 9.58 -17.58 9.63
CA LEU A 120 9.43 -18.40 10.84
C LEU A 120 7.96 -18.76 11.16
N THR A 121 7.01 -17.90 10.81
CA THR A 121 5.56 -18.12 11.05
C THR A 121 4.83 -18.79 9.88
N GLY A 122 5.53 -19.07 8.77
CA GLY A 122 4.95 -19.69 7.56
C GLY A 122 4.05 -18.77 6.74
N ARG A 123 3.96 -17.47 7.07
CA ARG A 123 3.14 -16.49 6.35
C ARG A 123 3.73 -16.12 4.99
N ALA A 124 5.06 -16.22 4.82
CA ALA A 124 5.74 -15.95 3.55
C ALA A 124 5.17 -16.79 2.38
N ALA A 125 4.74 -18.03 2.63
CA ALA A 125 4.14 -18.92 1.63
C ALA A 125 2.70 -18.54 1.23
N LYS A 126 2.08 -17.56 1.91
CA LYS A 126 0.71 -17.07 1.65
C LYS A 126 0.67 -15.69 1.02
N ASN A 127 1.83 -15.10 0.72
CA ASN A 127 1.86 -13.84 -0.02
C ASN A 127 1.26 -14.03 -1.42
N PRO A 128 0.44 -13.07 -1.90
CA PRO A 128 -0.11 -13.17 -3.23
C PRO A 128 1.02 -13.27 -4.25
N PRO A 129 0.86 -14.11 -5.30
CA PRO A 129 1.89 -14.25 -6.33
C PRO A 129 2.21 -12.90 -6.96
N ASP A 130 3.44 -12.78 -7.49
CA ASP A 130 3.82 -11.59 -8.27
C ASP A 130 2.77 -11.33 -9.35
N PRO A 131 2.42 -10.06 -9.62
CA PRO A 131 1.44 -9.74 -10.64
C PRO A 131 1.86 -10.39 -11.96
N GLN A 132 0.91 -11.05 -12.62
CA GLN A 132 1.15 -11.74 -13.88
C GLN A 132 1.73 -10.76 -14.90
N THR A 133 2.98 -10.99 -15.30
CA THR A 133 3.53 -10.39 -16.53
C THR A 133 2.80 -11.03 -17.71
N ARG A 134 1.89 -10.28 -18.32
CA ARG A 134 1.40 -10.58 -19.66
C ARG A 134 1.93 -9.52 -20.61
#